data_AF-X1CLZ8-F1
#
_entry.id   AF-X1CLZ8-F1
#
_cell.length_a   1.000
_cell.length_b   1.000
_cell.length_c   1.000
_cell.angle_alpha   90.00
_cell.angle_beta   90.00
_cell.angle_gamma   90.00
#
_symmetry.space_group_name_H-M   'P 1'
#
loop_
_entity.id
_entity.type
_entity.pdbx_description
1 polymer ?
#
loop_
_entity_poly.entity_id
_entity_poly.type
_entity_poly.pdbx_seq_one_letter_code
_entity_poly.pdbx_strand_id
1 'polypeptide(L)'
;DLQFITGIEKIQDFVENGGSYFGICGGSTFGARTLTLFEGNMYPVNEPGDTIHMSTMNVNQSSNGPDLSDYSASFRTMYYGSQYFVPTVRTDVHVIAKYDSNNQPGMIACEYGDGTVFLSSPHPEYEEDSDRDDTTFGDDLDDPDSEWDLLLRVSKWLIEDSYGEPSTSTTTSSTETTTSNTTTSSSTSSNLDITLIAVASTGIVTVVLVVAVFYRRWNG
;
A
#
# COMPACT_ATOMS: atom_id res chain seq x y z
N ASP A 1 -30.76 2.68 0.66
CA ASP A 1 -29.55 3.05 -0.09
C ASP A 1 -28.48 3.70 0.79
N LEU A 2 -27.82 2.89 1.64
CA LEU A 2 -26.77 3.35 2.56
C LEU A 2 -25.60 2.35 2.71
N GLN A 3 -25.45 1.38 1.79
CA GLN A 3 -24.41 0.33 1.87
C GLN A 3 -23.31 0.45 0.80
N PHE A 4 -23.22 1.60 0.12
CA PHE A 4 -22.11 1.94 -0.78
C PHE A 4 -21.28 3.11 -0.24
N ILE A 5 -21.13 3.24 1.08
CA ILE A 5 -19.85 3.77 1.56
C ILE A 5 -18.85 2.66 1.21
N THR A 6 -18.20 2.84 0.07
CA THR A 6 -17.37 1.83 -0.58
C THR A 6 -16.17 1.48 0.30
N GLY A 7 -15.60 0.28 0.14
CA GLY A 7 -14.34 -0.06 0.79
C GLY A 7 -13.22 0.93 0.43
N ILE A 8 -13.31 1.58 -0.74
CA ILE A 8 -12.40 2.64 -1.20
C ILE A 8 -12.49 3.85 -0.28
N GLU A 9 -13.69 4.40 -0.07
CA GLU A 9 -13.91 5.57 0.81
C GLU A 9 -13.44 5.27 2.23
N LYS A 10 -13.69 4.06 2.76
CA LYS A 10 -13.20 3.69 4.10
C LYS A 10 -11.68 3.67 4.21
N ILE A 11 -10.97 3.25 3.17
CA ILE A 11 -9.50 3.26 3.17
C ILE A 11 -9.00 4.69 3.03
N GLN A 12 -9.61 5.50 2.16
CA GLN A 12 -9.29 6.92 2.02
C GLN A 12 -9.50 7.66 3.34
N ASP A 13 -10.66 7.51 3.98
CA ASP A 13 -10.96 8.09 5.29
C ASP A 13 -9.96 7.61 6.35
N PHE A 14 -9.59 6.33 6.35
CA PHE A 14 -8.61 5.80 7.30
C PHE A 14 -7.26 6.50 7.15
N VAL A 15 -6.76 6.64 5.91
CA VAL A 15 -5.47 7.30 5.66
C VAL A 15 -5.58 8.80 5.93
N GLU A 16 -6.64 9.47 5.44
CA GLU A 16 -6.85 10.90 5.63
C GLU A 16 -6.87 11.31 7.12
N ASN A 17 -7.35 10.43 8.00
CA ASN A 17 -7.42 10.66 9.44
C ASN A 17 -6.23 10.08 10.24
N GLY A 18 -5.05 9.94 9.62
CA GLY A 18 -3.81 9.57 10.32
C GLY A 18 -3.42 8.08 10.24
N GLY A 19 -4.13 7.29 9.44
CA GLY A 19 -3.73 5.93 9.10
C GLY A 19 -2.64 5.90 8.03
N SER A 20 -1.93 4.76 7.92
CA SER A 20 -0.90 4.58 6.89
C SER A 20 -1.31 3.57 5.83
N TYR A 21 -0.94 3.84 4.58
CA TYR A 21 -1.10 2.92 3.45
C TYR A 21 0.25 2.38 2.96
N PHE A 22 0.35 1.05 2.85
CA PHE A 22 1.54 0.38 2.32
C PHE A 22 1.16 -0.40 1.06
N GLY A 23 1.54 0.10 -0.11
CA GLY A 23 1.20 -0.52 -1.39
C GLY A 23 2.42 -1.01 -2.16
N ILE A 24 2.43 -2.28 -2.57
CA ILE A 24 3.45 -2.86 -3.45
C ILE A 24 2.81 -3.39 -4.74
N CYS A 25 3.44 -3.16 -5.88
CA CYS A 25 3.01 -3.56 -7.22
C CYS A 25 1.51 -3.28 -7.52
N GLY A 26 0.65 -4.30 -7.45
CA GLY A 26 -0.79 -4.14 -7.62
C GLY A 26 -1.39 -3.21 -6.55
N GLY A 27 -0.87 -3.29 -5.33
CA GLY A 27 -1.21 -2.39 -4.23
C GLY A 27 -0.78 -0.95 -4.49
N SER A 28 0.43 -0.70 -5.04
CA SER A 28 0.82 0.67 -5.37
C SER A 28 -0.02 1.27 -6.50
N THR A 29 -0.38 0.46 -7.49
CA THR A 29 -1.32 0.87 -8.55
C THR A 29 -2.72 1.16 -8.00
N PHE A 30 -3.22 0.34 -7.09
CA PHE A 30 -4.51 0.54 -6.42
C PHE A 30 -4.50 1.82 -5.58
N GLY A 31 -3.45 2.03 -4.76
CA GLY A 31 -3.26 3.24 -3.96
C GLY A 31 -3.23 4.51 -4.80
N ALA A 32 -2.44 4.51 -5.89
CA ALA A 32 -2.29 5.68 -6.75
C ALA A 32 -3.52 5.96 -7.62
N ARG A 33 -4.10 4.94 -8.27
CA ARG A 33 -5.13 5.14 -9.32
C ARG A 33 -6.56 4.95 -8.84
N THR A 34 -6.79 4.10 -7.85
CA THR A 34 -8.14 3.77 -7.37
C THR A 34 -8.47 4.49 -6.08
N LEU A 35 -7.54 4.52 -5.12
CA LEU A 35 -7.69 5.27 -3.88
C LEU A 35 -7.24 6.72 -4.01
N THR A 36 -6.57 7.08 -5.11
CA THR A 36 -6.07 8.44 -5.38
C THR A 36 -5.26 9.03 -4.21
N LEU A 37 -4.50 8.18 -3.51
CA LEU A 37 -3.65 8.57 -2.37
C LEU A 37 -2.34 9.27 -2.80
N PHE A 38 -2.12 9.37 -4.11
CA PHE A 38 -0.98 10.03 -4.71
C PHE A 38 -1.46 10.93 -5.85
N GLU A 39 -1.19 12.22 -5.73
CA GLU A 39 -1.47 13.19 -6.80
C GLU A 39 -0.36 13.16 -7.85
N GLY A 40 -0.49 12.28 -8.84
CA GLY A 40 0.46 12.20 -9.93
C GLY A 40 0.08 11.17 -10.99
N ASN A 41 1.05 10.82 -11.81
CA ASN A 41 0.89 9.83 -12.86
C ASN A 41 1.90 8.70 -12.68
N MET A 42 1.54 7.52 -13.17
CA MET A 42 2.45 6.39 -13.27
C MET A 42 2.65 6.03 -14.75
N TYR A 43 3.89 5.74 -15.11
CA TYR A 43 4.27 5.37 -16.47
C TYR A 43 5.12 4.09 -16.45
N PRO A 44 5.02 3.24 -17.48
CA PRO A 44 5.86 2.04 -17.55
C PRO A 44 7.34 2.43 -17.64
N VAL A 45 8.19 1.72 -16.91
CA VAL A 45 9.65 1.92 -16.93
C VAL A 45 10.22 1.52 -18.28
N ASN A 46 9.67 0.46 -18.89
CA ASN A 46 10.18 -0.16 -20.13
C ASN A 46 11.66 -0.54 -20.02
N GLU A 47 12.05 -1.12 -18.89
CA GLU A 47 13.41 -1.63 -18.73
C GLU A 47 13.69 -2.73 -19.77
N PRO A 48 14.85 -2.74 -20.44
CA PRO A 48 15.21 -3.81 -21.36
C PRO A 48 15.33 -5.14 -20.62
N GLY A 49 14.69 -6.19 -21.14
CA GLY A 49 14.71 -7.50 -20.52
C GLY A 49 13.39 -8.23 -20.69
N ASP A 50 13.23 -9.30 -19.92
CA ASP A 50 11.96 -10.00 -19.79
C ASP A 50 10.95 -9.15 -19.00
N THR A 51 9.69 -9.59 -18.95
CA THR A 51 8.67 -8.86 -18.17
C THR A 51 8.94 -8.96 -16.66
N ILE A 52 9.63 -10.04 -16.27
CA ILE A 52 10.02 -10.35 -14.91
C ILE A 52 11.54 -10.55 -14.91
N HIS A 53 12.26 -9.78 -14.10
CA HIS A 53 13.71 -9.87 -13.93
C HIS A 53 14.14 -9.11 -12.67
N MET A 54 15.40 -9.23 -12.29
CA MET A 54 15.97 -8.43 -11.20
C MET A 54 16.43 -7.06 -11.69
N SER A 55 15.87 -5.99 -11.13
CA SER A 55 16.22 -4.61 -11.47
C SER A 55 17.04 -3.96 -10.36
N THR A 56 17.99 -3.11 -10.73
CA THR A 56 18.81 -2.37 -9.77
C THR A 56 18.12 -1.06 -9.39
N MET A 57 17.99 -0.84 -8.09
CA MET A 57 17.39 0.35 -7.50
C MET A 57 18.45 1.16 -6.78
N ASN A 58 18.53 2.45 -7.09
CA ASN A 58 19.39 3.41 -6.41
C ASN A 58 18.62 4.09 -5.26
N VAL A 59 19.10 3.93 -4.04
CA VAL A 59 18.46 4.45 -2.83
C VAL A 59 18.75 5.94 -2.67
N ASN A 60 17.73 6.72 -2.35
CA ASN A 60 17.90 8.11 -1.95
C ASN A 60 18.26 8.18 -0.47
N GLN A 61 19.55 8.02 -0.16
CA GLN A 61 20.08 8.14 1.22
C GLN A 61 19.93 9.54 1.81
N SER A 62 19.52 10.53 1.01
CA SER A 62 19.16 11.90 1.42
C SER A 62 17.65 12.15 1.44
N SER A 63 16.83 11.11 1.52
CA SER A 63 15.38 11.24 1.68
C SER A 63 15.05 12.07 2.92
N ASN A 64 14.09 12.99 2.79
CA ASN A 64 13.55 13.76 3.92
C ASN A 64 12.42 13.00 4.66
N GLY A 65 12.00 11.84 4.15
CA GLY A 65 11.02 10.97 4.79
C GLY A 65 11.71 9.92 5.67
N PRO A 66 11.60 8.60 5.36
CA PRO A 66 12.33 7.57 6.08
C PRO A 66 13.85 7.83 6.09
N ASP A 67 14.51 7.63 7.24
CA ASP A 67 15.97 7.72 7.35
C ASP A 67 16.65 6.51 6.70
N LEU A 68 17.33 6.78 5.60
CA LEU A 68 18.06 5.82 4.76
C LEU A 68 19.55 6.16 4.67
N SER A 69 20.05 7.05 5.53
CA SER A 69 21.40 7.61 5.43
C SER A 69 22.53 6.59 5.58
N ASP A 70 22.28 5.50 6.32
CA ASP A 70 23.19 4.38 6.55
C ASP A 70 22.76 3.09 5.83
N TYR A 71 21.69 3.12 5.03
CA TYR A 71 21.26 1.98 4.21
C TYR A 71 22.20 1.79 3.01
N SER A 72 22.20 0.62 2.36
CA SER A 72 22.97 0.42 1.13
C SER A 72 22.59 1.45 0.06
N ALA A 73 23.56 1.92 -0.73
CA ALA A 73 23.31 2.91 -1.78
C ALA A 73 22.45 2.35 -2.93
N SER A 74 22.44 1.03 -3.09
CA SER A 74 21.63 0.32 -4.07
C SER A 74 21.29 -1.09 -3.59
N PHE A 75 20.25 -1.66 -4.17
CA PHE A 75 19.86 -3.06 -4.01
C PHE A 75 19.24 -3.56 -5.32
N ARG A 76 19.17 -4.88 -5.50
CA ARG A 76 18.40 -5.51 -6.56
C ARG A 76 17.06 -5.96 -6.00
N THR A 77 16.02 -5.92 -6.82
CA THR A 77 14.70 -6.40 -6.42
C THR A 77 13.92 -6.85 -7.65
N MET A 78 12.90 -7.69 -7.47
CA MET A 78 12.11 -8.17 -8.59
C MET A 78 11.35 -7.03 -9.27
N TYR A 79 11.63 -6.85 -10.55
CA TYR A 79 10.83 -6.08 -11.50
C TYR A 79 9.77 -7.00 -12.09
N TYR A 80 8.52 -6.52 -12.12
CA TYR A 80 7.43 -7.21 -12.81
C TYR A 80 6.55 -6.20 -13.52
N GLY A 81 6.88 -5.87 -14.76
CA GLY A 81 6.14 -4.89 -15.56
C GLY A 81 6.00 -3.54 -14.85
N SER A 82 6.99 -3.17 -14.04
CA SER A 82 6.87 -2.08 -13.08
C SER A 82 6.81 -0.70 -13.75
N GLN A 83 6.30 0.27 -12.98
CA GLN A 83 6.08 1.65 -13.36
C GLN A 83 6.97 2.58 -12.51
N TYR A 84 7.07 3.84 -12.94
CA TYR A 84 7.65 4.91 -12.15
C TYR A 84 6.63 6.02 -11.88
N PHE A 85 6.83 6.75 -10.79
CA PHE A 85 5.93 7.80 -10.31
C PHE A 85 6.40 9.18 -10.75
N VAL A 86 5.44 9.98 -11.25
CA VAL A 86 5.65 11.38 -11.63
C VAL A 86 4.66 12.25 -10.86
N PRO A 87 5.09 12.91 -9.77
CA PRO A 87 4.22 13.80 -9.00
C PRO A 87 3.77 14.99 -9.85
N THR A 88 2.60 15.55 -9.54
CA THR A 88 2.25 16.87 -10.08
C THR A 88 3.10 17.97 -9.44
N VAL A 89 3.11 19.17 -10.02
CA VAL A 89 3.94 20.30 -9.55
C VAL A 89 3.63 20.71 -8.10
N ARG A 90 2.48 20.32 -7.55
CA ARG A 90 2.05 20.66 -6.20
C ARG A 90 2.17 19.51 -5.19
N THR A 91 2.57 18.34 -5.65
CA THR A 91 2.66 17.14 -4.82
C THR A 91 4.10 17.01 -4.33
N ASP A 92 4.29 17.11 -3.01
CA ASP A 92 5.57 16.76 -2.41
C ASP A 92 5.63 15.24 -2.18
N VAL A 93 6.78 14.65 -2.51
CA VAL A 93 7.01 13.21 -2.33
C VAL A 93 8.44 12.98 -1.88
N HIS A 94 8.61 12.06 -0.95
CA HIS A 94 9.90 11.49 -0.59
C HIS A 94 10.23 10.38 -1.57
N VAL A 95 11.15 10.63 -2.50
CA VAL A 95 11.69 9.56 -3.34
C VAL A 95 12.52 8.64 -2.47
N ILE A 96 12.15 7.35 -2.41
CA ILE A 96 12.84 6.32 -1.63
C ILE A 96 13.93 5.66 -2.47
N ALA A 97 13.56 5.22 -3.68
CA ALA A 97 14.48 4.60 -4.62
C ALA A 97 14.09 4.86 -6.08
N LYS A 98 15.10 4.88 -6.95
CA LYS A 98 14.96 5.11 -8.38
C LYS A 98 15.51 3.93 -9.17
N TYR A 99 14.90 3.61 -10.30
CA TYR A 99 15.50 2.63 -11.22
C TYR A 99 16.83 3.14 -11.73
N ASP A 100 17.85 2.28 -11.74
CA ASP A 100 19.15 2.61 -12.33
C ASP A 100 19.05 2.88 -13.83
N SER A 101 18.19 2.12 -14.53
CA SER A 101 18.03 2.16 -15.99
C SER A 101 17.57 3.51 -16.54
N ASN A 102 16.79 4.29 -15.79
CA ASN A 102 16.23 5.56 -16.27
C ASN A 102 16.18 6.70 -15.23
N ASN A 103 16.70 6.47 -14.03
CA ASN A 103 16.73 7.42 -12.91
C ASN A 103 15.34 7.96 -12.51
N GLN A 104 14.27 7.21 -12.78
CA GLN A 104 12.90 7.56 -12.40
C GLN A 104 12.50 6.93 -11.05
N PRO A 105 11.64 7.60 -10.25
CA PRO A 105 11.20 7.08 -8.95
C PRO A 105 10.39 5.79 -9.07
N GLY A 106 10.92 4.67 -8.59
CA GLY A 106 10.20 3.38 -8.53
C GLY A 106 9.57 3.11 -7.17
N MET A 107 10.04 3.81 -6.12
CA MET A 107 9.48 3.77 -4.78
C MET A 107 9.38 5.20 -4.23
N ILE A 108 8.20 5.56 -3.72
CA ILE A 108 7.94 6.88 -3.12
C ILE A 108 7.20 6.73 -1.79
N ALA A 109 7.37 7.72 -0.93
CA ALA A 109 6.51 7.96 0.21
C ALA A 109 5.95 9.38 0.17
N CYS A 110 4.74 9.61 0.70
CA CYS A 110 4.12 10.93 0.77
C CYS A 110 3.05 10.98 1.86
N GLU A 111 2.56 12.18 2.13
CA GLU A 111 1.43 12.43 3.02
C GLU A 111 0.11 12.42 2.24
N TYR A 112 -0.98 12.03 2.92
CA TYR A 112 -2.36 12.16 2.43
C TYR A 112 -3.28 12.48 3.61
N GLY A 113 -3.81 13.70 3.65
CA GLY A 113 -4.48 14.22 4.84
C GLY A 113 -3.50 14.27 6.01
N ASP A 114 -3.90 13.70 7.14
CA ASP A 114 -3.04 13.55 8.32
C ASP A 114 -2.24 12.24 8.32
N GLY A 115 -2.41 11.38 7.29
CA GLY A 115 -1.76 10.07 7.20
C GLY A 115 -0.61 10.01 6.20
N THR A 116 -0.03 8.82 6.10
CA THR A 116 1.19 8.56 5.32
C THR A 116 1.01 7.40 4.34
N VAL A 117 1.71 7.47 3.23
CA VAL A 117 1.54 6.54 2.10
C VAL A 117 2.91 6.12 1.60
N PHE A 118 3.13 4.82 1.45
CA PHE A 118 4.27 4.26 0.72
C PHE A 118 3.78 3.48 -0.50
N LEU A 119 4.41 3.74 -1.64
CA LEU A 119 4.11 3.10 -2.92
C LEU A 119 5.40 2.55 -3.53
N SER A 120 5.50 1.22 -3.61
CA SER A 120 6.55 0.52 -4.36
C SER A 120 5.98 -0.07 -5.64
N SER A 121 6.54 0.29 -6.79
CA SER A 121 6.20 -0.41 -8.03
C SER A 121 6.96 -1.72 -8.28
N PRO A 122 8.25 -1.87 -7.93
CA PRO A 122 8.91 -3.18 -7.92
C PRO A 122 8.56 -3.94 -6.64
N HIS A 123 9.09 -5.15 -6.48
CA HIS A 123 8.73 -6.12 -5.43
C HIS A 123 9.83 -6.35 -4.39
N PRO A 124 10.10 -5.38 -3.49
CA PRO A 124 11.08 -5.53 -2.39
C PRO A 124 10.65 -6.54 -1.31
N GLU A 125 9.44 -7.09 -1.38
CA GLU A 125 8.98 -8.19 -0.54
C GLU A 125 9.43 -9.57 -1.05
N TYR A 126 9.91 -9.63 -2.29
CA TYR A 126 10.42 -10.86 -2.87
C TYR A 126 11.76 -11.22 -2.22
N GLU A 127 11.93 -12.50 -1.88
CA GLU A 127 13.13 -13.03 -1.23
C GLU A 127 13.22 -14.52 -1.59
N GLU A 128 14.21 -14.90 -2.40
CA GLU A 128 14.39 -16.28 -2.87
C GLU A 128 15.04 -17.17 -1.80
N ASP A 129 15.76 -16.59 -0.83
CA ASP A 129 16.56 -17.33 0.16
C ASP A 129 15.73 -18.14 1.18
N SER A 130 14.41 -18.24 1.03
CA SER A 130 13.54 -18.94 1.99
C SER A 130 12.21 -19.43 1.39
N ASP A 131 12.03 -20.76 1.31
CA ASP A 131 10.81 -21.53 0.94
C ASP A 131 9.56 -21.31 1.84
N ARG A 132 9.34 -20.13 2.41
CA ARG A 132 8.31 -19.89 3.45
C ARG A 132 6.87 -19.85 2.92
N ASP A 133 6.69 -19.82 1.62
CA ASP A 133 5.38 -19.65 0.96
C ASP A 133 4.97 -20.82 0.07
N ASP A 134 5.75 -21.92 0.06
CA ASP A 134 5.55 -23.11 -0.78
C ASP A 134 5.38 -22.79 -2.28
N THR A 135 5.86 -21.64 -2.77
CA THR A 135 5.84 -21.28 -4.19
C THR A 135 7.18 -21.61 -4.84
N THR A 136 7.15 -21.91 -6.15
CA THR A 136 8.36 -22.00 -6.98
C THR A 136 8.39 -20.90 -8.05
N PHE A 137 7.60 -19.85 -7.84
CA PHE A 137 7.49 -18.75 -8.77
C PHE A 137 8.63 -17.77 -8.48
N GLY A 138 9.47 -17.55 -9.49
CA GLY A 138 10.59 -16.63 -9.38
C GLY A 138 11.89 -17.28 -8.92
N ASP A 139 11.94 -18.58 -8.57
CA ASP A 139 13.16 -19.30 -8.16
C ASP A 139 14.30 -19.30 -9.22
N ASP A 140 14.07 -18.71 -10.39
CA ASP A 140 15.09 -18.44 -11.39
C ASP A 140 15.71 -17.03 -11.26
N LEU A 141 15.21 -16.20 -10.34
CA LEU A 141 15.60 -14.83 -10.07
C LEU A 141 16.48 -14.75 -8.81
N ASP A 142 17.78 -14.98 -9.00
CA ASP A 142 18.79 -14.84 -7.94
C ASP A 142 18.82 -13.41 -7.37
N ASP A 143 18.22 -13.25 -6.19
CA ASP A 143 18.19 -12.03 -5.39
C ASP A 143 19.27 -12.07 -4.29
N PRO A 144 20.40 -11.38 -4.47
CA PRO A 144 21.49 -11.39 -3.50
C PRO A 144 21.27 -10.43 -2.33
N ASP A 145 20.27 -9.56 -2.42
CA ASP A 145 20.00 -8.49 -1.46
C ASP A 145 18.72 -8.80 -0.67
N SER A 146 18.56 -8.13 0.49
CA SER A 146 17.37 -8.31 1.31
C SER A 146 16.82 -6.95 1.72
N GLU A 147 15.65 -6.60 1.19
CA GLU A 147 15.03 -5.30 1.42
C GLU A 147 14.21 -5.21 2.72
N TRP A 148 14.20 -6.25 3.55
CA TRP A 148 13.41 -6.24 4.79
C TRP A 148 13.79 -5.09 5.74
N ASP A 149 15.05 -4.68 5.78
CA ASP A 149 15.46 -3.51 6.57
C ASP A 149 14.93 -2.19 5.95
N LEU A 150 14.91 -2.06 4.62
CA LEU A 150 14.27 -0.94 3.93
C LEU A 150 12.77 -0.89 4.26
N LEU A 151 12.06 -2.01 4.12
CA LEU A 151 10.62 -2.10 4.41
C LEU A 151 10.33 -1.79 5.88
N LEU A 152 11.18 -2.22 6.80
CA LEU A 152 11.05 -1.91 8.21
C LEU A 152 11.23 -0.40 8.48
N ARG A 153 12.24 0.24 7.89
CA ARG A 153 12.48 1.69 8.04
C ARG A 153 11.33 2.52 7.49
N VAL A 154 10.84 2.15 6.31
CA VAL A 154 9.65 2.77 5.71
C VAL A 154 8.44 2.59 6.61
N SER A 155 8.21 1.37 7.13
CA SER A 155 7.07 1.09 8.01
C SER A 155 7.13 1.88 9.31
N LYS A 156 8.32 2.05 9.90
CA LYS A 156 8.51 2.90 11.08
C LYS A 156 8.16 4.34 10.79
N TRP A 157 8.70 4.89 9.69
CA TRP A 157 8.39 6.26 9.27
C TRP A 157 6.89 6.45 9.04
N LEU A 158 6.23 5.50 8.36
CA LEU A 158 4.79 5.57 8.13
C LEU A 158 4.00 5.73 9.45
N ILE A 159 4.37 4.98 10.49
CA ILE A 159 3.69 5.01 11.79
C ILE A 159 4.07 6.26 12.58
N GLU A 160 5.35 6.64 12.58
CA GLU A 160 5.87 7.74 13.39
C GLU A 160 5.40 9.11 12.86
N ASP A 161 5.28 9.24 11.55
CA ASP A 161 4.95 10.49 10.86
C ASP A 161 3.44 10.68 10.64
N SER A 162 2.64 9.59 10.66
CA SER A 162 1.17 9.68 10.54
C SER A 162 0.46 10.23 11.80
N TYR A 163 1.22 10.61 12.84
CA TYR A 163 0.66 11.18 14.05
C TYR A 163 0.37 12.68 13.87
N GLY A 164 -0.83 12.99 13.37
CA GLY A 164 -1.55 14.15 13.85
C GLY A 164 -1.93 13.92 15.31
N GLU A 165 -1.36 14.69 16.25
CA GLU A 165 -1.92 14.79 17.61
C GLU A 165 -3.44 15.02 17.45
N PRO A 166 -4.32 14.15 18.00
CA PRO A 166 -5.74 14.30 17.80
C PRO A 166 -6.12 15.69 18.28
N SER A 167 -6.64 16.51 17.36
CA SER A 167 -7.16 17.84 17.69
C SER A 167 -8.09 17.66 18.87
N THR A 168 -7.64 18.14 20.04
CA THR A 168 -8.41 18.05 21.27
C THR A 168 -9.54 19.05 21.13
N SER A 169 -10.57 18.66 20.38
CA SER A 169 -11.81 19.40 20.28
C SER A 169 -12.41 19.36 21.67
N THR A 170 -12.11 20.40 22.43
CA THR A 170 -12.69 20.67 23.75
C THR A 170 -14.17 20.94 23.50
N THR A 171 -14.95 19.86 23.45
CA THR A 171 -16.40 19.93 23.54
C THR A 171 -16.71 20.44 24.93
N THR A 172 -16.88 21.76 25.05
CA THR A 172 -17.46 22.37 26.23
C THR A 172 -18.89 21.86 26.32
N SER A 173 -19.12 20.82 27.12
CA SER A 173 -20.46 20.36 27.47
C SER A 173 -21.15 21.46 28.29
N SER A 174 -22.04 22.22 27.64
CA SER A 174 -23.10 22.93 28.34
C SER A 174 -24.10 21.90 28.88
N THR A 175 -24.07 21.67 30.19
CA THR A 175 -25.02 20.84 30.93
C THR A 175 -26.41 21.48 30.89
N GLU A 176 -27.30 20.99 30.03
CA GLU A 176 -28.74 21.14 30.24
C GLU A 176 -29.25 19.95 31.06
N THR A 177 -29.74 20.26 32.26
CA THR A 177 -30.35 19.29 33.17
C THR A 177 -31.74 18.93 32.63
N THR A 178 -31.91 17.69 32.16
CA THR A 178 -33.25 17.11 32.00
C THR A 178 -33.33 15.80 32.77
N THR A 179 -34.12 15.84 33.85
CA THR A 179 -34.51 14.70 34.69
C THR A 179 -35.34 13.71 33.87
N SER A 180 -34.96 12.43 33.84
CA SER A 180 -35.91 11.32 33.60
C SER A 180 -35.39 9.97 34.10
N ASN A 181 -36.09 9.49 35.12
CA ASN A 181 -36.32 8.14 35.65
C ASN A 181 -35.44 6.94 35.23
N THR A 182 -34.90 6.33 36.29
CA THR A 182 -34.39 4.97 36.48
C THR A 182 -35.19 3.87 35.77
N THR A 183 -34.50 3.00 35.03
CA THR A 183 -34.85 1.58 34.93
C THR A 183 -33.58 0.75 34.89
N THR A 184 -33.43 -0.10 35.90
CA THR A 184 -32.31 -1.03 36.13
C THR A 184 -32.30 -2.14 35.08
N SER A 185 -31.16 -2.40 34.45
CA SER A 185 -30.88 -3.65 33.74
C SER A 185 -29.39 -3.94 33.79
N SER A 186 -29.05 -5.11 34.34
CA SER A 186 -27.71 -5.65 34.51
C SER A 186 -27.07 -6.02 33.16
N SER A 187 -25.83 -5.60 32.92
CA SER A 187 -24.99 -6.13 31.85
C SER A 187 -23.89 -7.02 32.42
N THR A 188 -24.01 -8.31 32.11
CA THR A 188 -22.94 -9.31 32.15
C THR A 188 -21.91 -9.02 31.06
N SER A 189 -20.63 -9.18 31.39
CA SER A 189 -19.51 -9.18 30.45
C SER A 189 -19.66 -10.30 29.41
N SER A 190 -19.70 -9.96 28.13
CA SER A 190 -19.63 -10.92 27.03
C SER A 190 -18.33 -10.74 26.25
N ASN A 191 -17.55 -11.81 26.20
CA ASN A 191 -16.39 -11.99 25.33
C ASN A 191 -16.75 -11.71 23.87
N LEU A 192 -15.81 -11.11 23.12
CA LEU A 192 -15.90 -10.95 21.67
C LEU A 192 -15.81 -12.34 21.00
N ASP A 193 -16.93 -12.83 20.51
CA ASP A 193 -17.03 -14.02 19.67
C ASP A 193 -17.03 -13.56 18.21
N ILE A 194 -15.90 -13.73 17.50
CA ILE A 194 -15.76 -13.37 16.09
C ILE A 194 -16.44 -14.47 15.26
N THR A 195 -17.68 -14.24 14.86
CA THR A 195 -18.36 -15.12 13.91
C THR A 195 -17.94 -14.75 12.48
N LEU A 196 -17.26 -15.67 11.80
CA LEU A 196 -16.89 -15.58 10.38
C LEU A 196 -18.17 -15.63 9.52
N ILE A 197 -18.60 -14.48 8.98
CA ILE A 197 -19.69 -14.45 8.00
C ILE A 197 -19.06 -14.60 6.61
N ALA A 198 -19.15 -15.81 6.06
CA ALA A 198 -18.92 -16.07 4.65
C ALA A 198 -20.08 -15.49 3.84
N VAL A 199 -19.86 -14.36 3.15
CA VAL A 199 -20.80 -13.83 2.17
C VAL A 199 -20.44 -14.41 0.79
N ALA A 200 -21.21 -15.38 0.34
CA ALA A 200 -21.19 -15.84 -1.04
C ALA A 200 -21.94 -14.83 -1.92
N SER A 201 -21.22 -13.89 -2.54
CA SER A 201 -21.79 -13.02 -3.57
C SER A 201 -21.69 -13.69 -4.94
N THR A 202 -22.84 -14.15 -5.44
CA THR A 202 -23.04 -14.59 -6.83
C THR A 202 -22.79 -13.42 -7.78
N GLY A 203 -21.61 -13.38 -8.41
CA GLY A 203 -21.26 -12.33 -9.37
C GLY A 203 -20.00 -12.54 -10.21
N ILE A 204 -19.38 -13.74 -10.20
CA ILE A 204 -18.12 -14.02 -10.92
C ILE A 204 -18.32 -15.21 -11.88
N VAL A 205 -19.19 -15.07 -12.88
CA VAL A 205 -19.28 -16.07 -13.97
C VAL A 205 -18.90 -15.46 -15.33
N THR A 206 -18.91 -14.14 -15.48
CA THR A 206 -18.68 -13.54 -16.81
C THR A 206 -17.21 -13.30 -17.14
N VAL A 207 -16.33 -13.09 -16.15
CA VAL A 207 -14.91 -12.77 -16.41
C VAL A 207 -14.09 -14.02 -16.74
N VAL A 208 -14.40 -15.17 -16.13
CA VAL A 208 -13.68 -16.43 -16.37
C VAL A 208 -13.93 -16.97 -17.80
N LEU A 209 -15.12 -16.73 -18.36
CA LEU A 209 -15.44 -17.16 -19.73
C LEU A 209 -14.70 -16.36 -20.81
N VAL A 210 -14.38 -15.09 -20.56
CA VAL A 210 -13.64 -14.26 -21.54
C VAL A 210 -12.19 -14.73 -21.64
N VAL A 211 -11.52 -14.99 -20.51
CA VAL A 211 -10.12 -15.45 -20.50
C VAL A 211 -9.97 -16.83 -21.15
N ALA A 212 -10.88 -17.76 -20.87
CA ALA A 212 -10.84 -19.11 -21.45
C ALA A 212 -11.08 -19.13 -22.98
N VAL A 213 -11.94 -18.24 -23.50
CA VAL A 213 -12.22 -18.15 -24.94
C VAL A 213 -11.02 -17.57 -25.71
N PHE A 214 -10.30 -16.60 -25.14
CA PHE A 214 -9.08 -16.08 -25.77
C PHE A 214 -7.93 -17.10 -25.72
N TYR A 215 -7.77 -17.82 -24.61
CA TYR A 215 -6.70 -18.81 -24.48
C TYR A 215 -6.84 -19.98 -25.46
N ARG A 216 -8.07 -20.41 -25.75
CA ARG A 216 -8.34 -21.52 -26.67
C ARG A 216 -8.16 -21.17 -28.15
N ARG A 217 -8.13 -19.88 -28.48
CA ARG A 217 -8.00 -19.38 -29.86
C ARG A 217 -6.56 -19.06 -30.25
N TRP A 218 -5.65 -19.00 -29.28
CA TRP A 218 -4.21 -18.79 -29.49
C TRP A 218 -3.44 -20.12 -29.69
N ASN A 219 -3.93 -21.22 -29.09
CA ASN A 219 -3.26 -22.53 -29.11
C ASN A 219 -3.92 -23.54 -30.07
N GLY A 220 -4.45 -23.09 -31.20
CA GLY A 220 -5.07 -23.93 -32.24
C GLY A 220 -4.66 -23.55 -33.64
#